data_AF-V5U0B1-F1
#
_entry.id   AF-V5U0B1-F1
#
_cell.length_a   1.000
_cell.length_b   1.000
_cell.length_c   1.000
_cell.angle_alpha   90.00
_cell.angle_beta   90.00
_cell.angle_gamma   90.00
#
_symmetry.space_group_name_H-M   'P 1'
#
loop_
_entity.id
_entity.type
_entity.pdbx_description
1 polymer ?
#
loop_
_entity_poly.entity_id
_entity_poly.type
_entity_poly.pdbx_seq_one_letter_code
_entity_poly.pdbx_strand_id
1 'polypeptide(L)'
;MFLLQGCDADSIDQVKALSAGESSIGQAFESRTDCEQGAWRSFEDAAGRDVVLYSCKLPETELAILTDKFRTHSNEMVKQNTTLRWRKAHRDDVARVMSEMSIRDVELLYVWRISDGATPQLADVEVKTATTFSSFSYSVSEPEKFVALAYSDTLPDLWPQSLFPQLDKNAGALYRQLSAL
;
A
#
# COMPACT_ATOMS: atom_id res chain seq x y z
N MET A 1 -33.20 3.07 0.33
CA MET A 1 -33.27 2.73 -1.11
C MET A 1 -32.02 3.32 -1.73
N PHE A 2 -30.97 2.51 -1.89
CA PHE A 2 -29.71 2.93 -2.49
C PHE A 2 -29.84 2.81 -4.00
N LEU A 3 -29.82 3.93 -4.71
CA LEU A 3 -29.76 3.96 -6.17
C LEU A 3 -28.29 3.87 -6.59
N LEU A 4 -27.77 2.64 -6.67
CA LEU A 4 -26.50 2.30 -7.32
C LEU A 4 -26.75 2.11 -8.83
N GLN A 5 -27.16 3.16 -9.52
CA GLN A 5 -27.22 3.17 -10.98
C GLN A 5 -26.78 4.55 -11.48
N GLY A 6 -25.46 4.76 -11.50
CA GLY A 6 -24.82 5.86 -12.23
C GLY A 6 -23.97 5.25 -13.33
N CYS A 7 -24.44 5.36 -14.57
CA CYS A 7 -23.80 5.01 -15.86
C CYS A 7 -22.33 4.50 -15.78
N ASP A 8 -22.20 3.17 -15.64
CA ASP A 8 -21.04 2.47 -15.08
C ASP A 8 -19.82 2.21 -16.00
N ALA A 9 -19.85 2.59 -17.29
CA ALA A 9 -18.78 2.21 -18.24
C ALA A 9 -17.89 3.39 -18.68
N ASP A 10 -18.49 4.55 -18.97
CA ASP A 10 -17.78 5.65 -19.63
C ASP A 10 -16.62 6.20 -18.78
N SER A 11 -16.78 6.30 -17.46
CA SER A 11 -15.77 6.90 -16.59
C SER A 11 -14.58 5.97 -16.35
N ILE A 12 -14.83 4.65 -16.21
CA ILE A 12 -13.76 3.65 -16.14
C ILE A 12 -13.01 3.60 -17.47
N ASP A 13 -13.72 3.59 -18.60
CA ASP A 13 -13.11 3.56 -19.93
C ASP A 13 -12.27 4.81 -20.21
N GLN A 14 -12.72 5.99 -19.78
CA GLN A 14 -11.93 7.23 -19.84
C GLN A 14 -10.61 7.11 -19.09
N VAL A 15 -10.60 6.54 -17.88
CA VAL A 15 -9.38 6.34 -17.10
C VAL A 15 -8.49 5.28 -17.75
N LYS A 16 -9.05 4.16 -18.17
CA LYS A 16 -8.30 3.08 -18.84
C LYS A 16 -7.65 3.53 -20.14
N ALA A 17 -8.26 4.48 -20.85
CA ALA A 17 -7.76 5.03 -22.11
C ALA A 17 -6.65 6.08 -21.94
N LEU A 18 -6.39 6.57 -20.72
CA LEU A 18 -5.28 7.48 -20.47
C LEU A 18 -3.95 6.84 -20.89
N SER A 19 -3.10 7.66 -21.51
CA SER A 19 -1.77 7.24 -21.94
C SER A 19 -0.85 7.03 -20.74
N ALA A 20 -0.08 5.96 -20.78
CA ALA A 20 0.87 5.56 -19.76
C ALA A 20 2.14 5.00 -20.40
N GLY A 21 2.97 5.93 -20.92
CA GLY A 21 4.12 5.58 -21.75
C GLY A 21 3.67 4.96 -23.08
N GLU A 22 4.10 3.72 -23.34
CA GLU A 22 3.77 2.97 -24.57
C GLU A 22 2.43 2.21 -24.49
N SER A 23 1.82 2.15 -23.30
CA SER A 23 0.56 1.43 -23.05
C SER A 23 -0.51 2.37 -22.49
N SER A 24 -1.77 1.93 -22.44
CA SER A 24 -2.79 2.64 -21.69
C SER A 24 -2.76 2.26 -20.19
N ILE A 25 -3.32 3.11 -19.31
CA ILE A 25 -3.48 2.79 -17.87
C ILE A 25 -4.16 1.42 -17.72
N GLY A 26 -5.23 1.17 -18.46
CA GLY A 26 -5.96 -0.09 -18.40
C GLY A 26 -5.09 -1.29 -18.74
N GLN A 27 -4.36 -1.22 -19.86
CA GLN A 27 -3.46 -2.30 -20.29
C GLN A 27 -2.38 -2.59 -19.25
N ALA A 28 -1.75 -1.54 -18.74
CA ALA A 28 -0.69 -1.68 -17.74
C ALA A 28 -1.21 -2.36 -16.47
N PHE A 29 -2.29 -1.85 -15.90
CA PHE A 29 -2.85 -2.35 -14.65
C PHE A 29 -3.37 -3.78 -14.78
N GLU A 30 -3.96 -4.15 -15.91
CA GLU A 30 -4.42 -5.51 -16.20
C GLU A 30 -3.26 -6.50 -16.45
N SER A 31 -2.09 -6.00 -16.84
CA SER A 31 -0.89 -6.83 -17.07
C SER A 31 -0.04 -7.07 -15.81
N ARG A 32 -0.36 -6.39 -14.70
CA ARG A 32 0.43 -6.45 -13.46
C ARG A 32 0.41 -7.84 -12.85
N THR A 33 1.59 -8.29 -12.41
CA THR A 33 1.76 -9.55 -11.67
C THR A 33 1.95 -9.34 -10.17
N ASP A 34 2.28 -8.12 -9.75
CA ASP A 34 2.44 -7.70 -8.36
C ASP A 34 1.12 -7.30 -7.69
N CYS A 35 -0.01 -7.65 -8.31
CA CYS A 35 -1.33 -7.09 -8.01
C CYS A 35 -2.42 -8.15 -8.28
N GLU A 36 -2.86 -8.82 -7.22
CA GLU A 36 -3.94 -9.81 -7.27
C GLU A 36 -5.31 -9.16 -7.02
N GLN A 37 -6.35 -9.80 -7.56
CA GLN A 37 -7.74 -9.36 -7.35
C GLN A 37 -8.01 -7.92 -7.80
N GLY A 38 -7.35 -7.50 -8.89
CA GLY A 38 -7.54 -6.20 -9.52
C GLY A 38 -9.01 -5.95 -9.89
N ALA A 39 -9.59 -4.86 -9.39
CA ALA A 39 -10.97 -4.50 -9.65
C ALA A 39 -11.13 -3.00 -9.88
N TRP A 40 -11.84 -2.66 -10.95
CA TRP A 40 -12.26 -1.29 -11.26
C TRP A 40 -13.67 -1.04 -10.72
N ARG A 41 -13.89 0.15 -10.16
CA ARG A 41 -15.20 0.63 -9.72
C ARG A 41 -15.32 2.11 -10.01
N SER A 42 -16.52 2.57 -10.32
CA SER A 42 -16.85 4.00 -10.38
C SER A 42 -17.94 4.33 -9.38
N PHE A 43 -17.90 5.55 -8.86
CA PHE A 43 -18.93 6.11 -8.00
C PHE A 43 -18.87 7.64 -8.02
N GLU A 44 -19.95 8.30 -7.64
CA GLU A 44 -19.99 9.76 -7.48
C GLU A 44 -19.55 10.15 -6.06
N ASP A 45 -18.66 11.15 -5.93
CA ASP A 45 -18.33 11.71 -4.62
C ASP A 45 -19.38 12.72 -4.13
N ALA A 46 -19.25 13.17 -2.87
CA ALA A 46 -20.20 14.10 -2.26
C ALA A 46 -20.32 15.46 -2.98
N ALA A 47 -19.38 15.79 -3.89
CA ALA A 47 -19.41 17.00 -4.70
C ALA A 47 -20.01 16.77 -6.09
N GLY A 48 -20.57 15.58 -6.36
CA GLY A 48 -21.17 15.24 -7.65
C GLY A 48 -20.16 14.86 -8.72
N ARG A 49 -18.91 14.57 -8.35
CA ARG A 49 -17.85 14.24 -9.32
C ARG A 49 -17.69 12.75 -9.46
N ASP A 50 -17.47 12.29 -10.68
CA ASP A 50 -17.13 10.90 -10.94
C ASP A 50 -15.74 10.56 -10.37
N VAL A 51 -15.71 9.47 -9.61
CA VAL A 51 -14.51 8.87 -9.04
C VAL A 51 -14.37 7.48 -9.57
N VAL A 52 -13.18 7.19 -10.11
CA VAL A 52 -12.80 5.83 -10.54
C VAL A 52 -11.76 5.31 -9.56
N LEU A 53 -12.02 4.12 -9.04
CA LEU A 53 -11.14 3.41 -8.13
C LEU A 53 -10.64 2.14 -8.81
N TYR A 54 -9.33 1.96 -8.83
CA TYR A 54 -8.74 0.63 -9.01
C TYR A 54 -8.21 0.12 -7.67
N SER A 55 -8.64 -1.07 -7.28
CA SER A 55 -8.17 -1.75 -6.07
C SER A 55 -7.45 -3.04 -6.42
N CYS A 56 -6.35 -3.35 -5.74
CA CYS A 56 -5.77 -4.69 -5.76
C CYS A 56 -4.98 -5.01 -4.50
N LYS A 57 -4.60 -6.27 -4.33
CA LYS A 57 -3.81 -6.75 -3.19
C LYS A 57 -2.44 -7.21 -3.64
N LEU A 58 -1.45 -7.03 -2.78
CA LEU A 58 -0.15 -7.65 -3.02
C LEU A 58 -0.25 -9.18 -2.89
N PRO A 59 0.38 -9.94 -3.81
CA PRO A 59 0.51 -11.39 -3.70
C PRO A 59 1.17 -11.83 -2.40
N GLU A 60 0.86 -13.04 -1.92
CA GLU A 60 1.46 -13.61 -0.71
C GLU A 60 3.00 -13.63 -0.77
N THR A 61 3.57 -13.86 -1.94
CA THR A 61 5.03 -13.86 -2.15
C THR A 61 5.64 -12.49 -1.90
N GLU A 62 5.00 -11.42 -2.35
CA GLU A 62 5.44 -10.04 -2.11
C GLU A 62 5.29 -9.67 -0.63
N LEU A 63 4.19 -10.09 0.01
CA LEU A 63 3.98 -9.88 1.46
C LEU A 63 5.05 -10.57 2.30
N ALA A 64 5.49 -11.77 1.91
CA ALA A 64 6.58 -12.48 2.57
C ALA A 64 7.91 -11.73 2.42
N ILE A 65 8.26 -11.28 1.21
CA ILE A 65 9.46 -10.49 0.94
C ILE A 65 9.46 -9.20 1.75
N LEU A 66 8.34 -8.47 1.78
CA LEU A 66 8.20 -7.24 2.55
C LEU A 66 8.30 -7.49 4.05
N THR A 67 7.72 -8.59 4.54
CA THR A 67 7.82 -8.99 5.94
C THR A 67 9.27 -9.23 6.35
N ASP A 68 10.05 -9.95 5.53
CA ASP A 68 11.46 -10.24 5.84
C ASP A 68 12.34 -8.99 5.78
N LYS A 69 12.09 -8.10 4.80
CA LYS A 69 12.73 -6.78 4.75
C LYS A 69 12.39 -5.96 6.01
N PHE A 70 11.13 -5.96 6.44
CA PHE A 70 10.70 -5.20 7.62
C PHE A 70 11.32 -5.75 8.90
N ARG A 71 11.37 -7.08 9.09
CA ARG A 71 12.07 -7.71 10.22
C ARG A 71 13.55 -7.32 10.27
N THR A 72 14.21 -7.25 9.13
CA THR A 72 15.62 -6.82 9.05
C THR A 72 15.76 -5.36 9.47
N HIS A 73 14.91 -4.47 8.94
CA HIS A 73 14.84 -3.06 9.32
C HIS A 73 14.58 -2.86 10.82
N SER A 74 13.56 -3.51 11.37
CA SER A 74 13.21 -3.39 12.79
C SER A 74 14.31 -3.93 13.71
N ASN A 75 15.00 -5.01 13.33
CA ASN A 75 16.17 -5.48 14.08
C ASN A 75 17.31 -4.46 14.09
N GLU A 76 17.54 -3.76 12.98
CA GLU A 76 18.55 -2.71 12.92
C GLU A 76 18.15 -1.49 13.78
N MET A 77 16.87 -1.10 13.74
CA MET A 77 16.33 -0.06 14.63
C MET A 77 16.51 -0.42 16.11
N VAL A 78 16.27 -1.67 16.51
CA VAL A 78 16.55 -2.14 17.88
C VAL A 78 18.04 -2.01 18.20
N LYS A 79 18.94 -2.37 17.28
CA LYS A 79 20.39 -2.23 17.52
C LYS A 79 20.83 -0.78 17.71
N GLN A 80 20.26 0.13 16.94
CA GLN A 80 20.59 1.56 16.99
C GLN A 80 20.06 2.23 18.26
N ASN A 81 18.88 1.82 18.73
CA ASN A 81 18.19 2.46 19.85
C ASN A 81 18.43 1.79 21.22
N THR A 82 19.22 0.71 21.28
CA THR A 82 19.47 -0.02 22.54
C THR A 82 20.96 -0.27 22.79
N THR A 83 21.32 -0.63 24.03
CA THR A 83 22.69 -1.00 24.38
C THR A 83 22.96 -2.49 24.12
N LEU A 84 24.23 -2.87 23.95
CA LEU A 84 24.63 -4.28 23.85
C LEU A 84 24.21 -5.09 25.08
N ARG A 85 24.29 -4.51 26.28
CA ARG A 85 23.88 -5.18 27.53
C ARG A 85 22.39 -5.50 27.51
N TRP A 86 21.55 -4.53 27.12
CA TRP A 86 20.11 -4.73 27.00
C TRP A 86 19.77 -5.81 25.97
N ARG A 87 20.38 -5.76 24.78
CA ARG A 87 20.16 -6.79 23.74
C ARG A 87 20.53 -8.20 24.16
N LYS A 88 21.56 -8.36 25.02
CA LYS A 88 21.91 -9.67 25.57
C LYS A 88 20.88 -10.17 26.58
N ALA A 89 20.33 -9.28 27.40
CA ALA A 89 19.31 -9.63 28.39
C ALA A 89 17.96 -9.98 27.74
N HIS A 90 17.58 -9.31 26.65
CA HIS A 90 16.28 -9.46 25.98
C HIS A 90 16.37 -10.17 24.62
N ARG A 91 17.40 -10.99 24.42
CA ARG A 91 17.64 -11.66 23.13
C ARG A 91 16.44 -12.50 22.70
N ASP A 92 15.89 -13.29 23.62
CA ASP A 92 14.80 -14.22 23.33
C ASP A 92 13.48 -13.47 23.11
N ASP A 93 13.25 -12.37 23.84
CA ASP A 93 12.09 -11.50 23.65
C ASP A 93 12.10 -10.85 22.26
N VAL A 94 13.25 -10.30 21.84
CA VAL A 94 13.41 -9.73 20.51
C VAL A 94 13.20 -10.80 19.44
N ALA A 95 13.82 -11.98 19.60
CA ALA A 95 13.66 -13.09 18.64
C ALA A 95 12.19 -13.51 18.50
N ARG A 96 11.47 -13.64 19.62
CA ARG A 96 10.05 -13.98 19.65
C ARG A 96 9.22 -12.93 18.92
N VAL A 97 9.35 -11.65 19.27
CA VAL A 97 8.60 -10.55 18.63
C VAL A 97 8.86 -10.49 17.12
N MET A 98 10.11 -10.65 16.69
CA MET A 98 10.45 -10.66 15.27
C MET A 98 9.84 -11.85 14.52
N SER A 99 9.71 -13.02 15.18
CA SER A 99 9.07 -14.20 14.58
C SER A 99 7.56 -14.05 14.43
N GLU A 100 6.90 -13.34 15.35
CA GLU A 100 5.45 -13.08 15.33
C GLU A 100 5.07 -11.97 14.33
N MET A 101 6.01 -11.07 14.03
CA MET A 101 5.82 -9.97 13.09
C MET A 101 5.56 -10.49 11.67
N SER A 102 4.44 -10.09 11.10
CA SER A 102 4.03 -10.41 9.74
C SER A 102 3.15 -9.30 9.17
N ILE A 103 3.40 -8.94 7.91
CA ILE A 103 2.49 -8.16 7.08
C ILE A 103 1.53 -9.16 6.43
N ARG A 104 0.24 -9.06 6.76
CA ARG A 104 -0.78 -10.05 6.40
C ARG A 104 -1.57 -9.66 5.16
N ASP A 105 -1.74 -8.36 4.95
CA ASP A 105 -2.51 -7.83 3.83
C ASP A 105 -1.99 -6.44 3.49
N VAL A 106 -1.86 -6.17 2.20
CA VAL A 106 -1.60 -4.84 1.65
C VAL A 106 -2.52 -4.66 0.45
N GLU A 107 -3.46 -3.74 0.59
CA GLU A 107 -4.39 -3.35 -0.48
C GLU A 107 -4.01 -1.95 -0.99
N LEU A 108 -3.82 -1.86 -2.30
CA LEU A 108 -3.57 -0.64 -3.05
C LEU A 108 -4.89 -0.10 -3.61
N LEU A 109 -5.12 1.19 -3.43
CA LEU A 109 -6.31 1.90 -3.90
C LEU A 109 -5.87 3.12 -4.71
N TYR A 110 -6.04 3.05 -6.03
CA TYR A 110 -5.72 4.13 -6.94
C TYR A 110 -7.00 4.90 -7.27
N VAL A 111 -7.02 6.18 -6.93
CA VAL A 111 -8.22 7.02 -7.01
C VAL A 111 -8.03 8.06 -8.10
N TRP A 112 -8.83 8.00 -9.16
CA TRP A 112 -8.95 9.06 -10.16
C TRP A 112 -10.23 9.85 -9.96
N ARG A 113 -10.15 11.17 -10.18
CA ARG A 113 -11.30 12.06 -10.18
C ARG A 113 -11.49 12.64 -11.58
N ILE A 114 -12.74 12.68 -12.02
CA ILE A 114 -13.15 13.30 -13.28
C ILE A 114 -14.00 14.50 -12.93
N SER A 115 -13.57 15.68 -13.39
CA SER A 115 -14.39 16.89 -13.32
C SER A 115 -15.09 17.06 -14.67
N ASP A 116 -16.26 17.69 -14.69
CA ASP A 116 -17.05 17.88 -15.91
C ASP A 116 -16.20 18.37 -17.10
N GLY A 117 -16.15 17.55 -18.15
CA GLY A 117 -15.43 17.85 -19.41
C GLY A 117 -13.90 17.86 -19.30
N ALA A 118 -13.33 17.50 -18.15
CA ALA A 118 -11.89 17.46 -17.92
C ALA A 118 -11.33 16.04 -18.01
N THR A 119 -10.07 15.92 -18.44
CA THR A 119 -9.34 14.66 -18.43
C THR A 119 -9.23 14.11 -16.99
N PRO A 120 -9.50 12.81 -16.76
CA PRO A 120 -9.34 12.21 -15.44
C PRO A 120 -7.96 12.49 -14.83
N GLN A 121 -7.93 12.81 -13.53
CA GLN A 121 -6.69 13.11 -12.79
C GLN A 121 -6.51 12.10 -11.66
N LEU A 122 -5.28 11.60 -11.49
CA LEU A 122 -4.94 10.81 -10.30
C LEU A 122 -5.03 11.73 -9.08
N ALA A 123 -5.95 11.40 -8.18
CA ALA A 123 -6.26 12.20 -7.01
C ALA A 123 -5.56 11.68 -5.75
N ASP A 124 -5.41 10.37 -5.62
CA ASP A 124 -4.71 9.74 -4.50
C ASP A 124 -4.28 8.31 -4.84
N VAL A 125 -3.30 7.80 -4.09
CA VAL A 125 -3.05 6.38 -3.93
C VAL A 125 -3.03 6.07 -2.44
N GLU A 126 -4.07 5.37 -1.97
CA GLU A 126 -4.17 4.92 -0.59
C GLU A 126 -3.64 3.49 -0.48
N VAL A 127 -2.88 3.23 0.58
CA VAL A 127 -2.45 1.89 0.98
C VAL A 127 -3.18 1.54 2.26
N LYS A 128 -3.87 0.40 2.26
CA LYS A 128 -4.41 -0.24 3.46
C LYS A 128 -3.53 -1.41 3.83
N THR A 129 -3.18 -1.53 5.10
CA THR A 129 -2.28 -2.58 5.57
C THR A 129 -2.81 -3.21 6.84
N ALA A 130 -2.75 -4.53 6.89
CA ALA A 130 -2.95 -5.32 8.10
C ALA A 130 -1.67 -6.08 8.46
N THR A 131 -1.30 -6.03 9.73
CA THR A 131 -0.15 -6.76 10.29
C THR A 131 -0.62 -7.66 11.43
N THR A 132 0.30 -8.40 12.05
CA THR A 132 0.01 -9.13 13.29
C THR A 132 -0.49 -8.21 14.42
N PHE A 133 -0.02 -6.96 14.49
CA PHE A 133 -0.20 -6.11 15.67
C PHE A 133 -1.05 -4.86 15.44
N SER A 134 -1.37 -4.54 14.19
CA SER A 134 -2.11 -3.33 13.83
C SER A 134 -2.77 -3.46 12.46
N SER A 135 -3.75 -2.60 12.22
CA SER A 135 -4.26 -2.33 10.87
C SER A 135 -4.41 -0.83 10.72
N PHE A 136 -3.99 -0.30 9.57
CA PHE A 136 -3.99 1.13 9.30
C PHE A 136 -4.09 1.38 7.80
N SER A 137 -4.40 2.62 7.44
CA SER A 137 -4.30 3.09 6.06
C SER A 137 -3.59 4.43 5.99
N TYR A 138 -3.03 4.73 4.82
CA TYR A 138 -2.33 5.99 4.57
C TYR A 138 -2.32 6.33 3.08
N SER A 139 -2.41 7.61 2.76
CA SER A 139 -2.14 8.14 1.42
C SER A 139 -0.62 8.20 1.19
N VAL A 140 -0.16 7.73 0.04
CA VAL A 140 1.26 7.79 -0.31
C VAL A 140 1.64 9.24 -0.69
N SER A 141 2.87 9.64 -0.42
CA SER A 141 3.35 11.00 -0.71
C SER A 141 3.63 11.26 -2.19
N GLU A 142 3.91 10.20 -2.96
CA GLU A 142 4.28 10.28 -4.37
C GLU A 142 3.41 9.29 -5.19
N PRO A 143 2.11 9.58 -5.36
CA PRO A 143 1.16 8.65 -5.97
C PRO A 143 1.54 8.28 -7.41
N GLU A 144 2.16 9.22 -8.14
CA GLU A 144 2.67 9.00 -9.49
C GLU A 144 3.71 7.87 -9.55
N LYS A 145 4.56 7.71 -8.52
CA LYS A 145 5.56 6.63 -8.47
C LYS A 145 4.90 5.25 -8.27
N PHE A 146 3.79 5.20 -7.54
CA PHE A 146 3.01 3.98 -7.38
C PHE A 146 2.23 3.61 -8.64
N VAL A 147 1.81 4.61 -9.41
CA VAL A 147 1.26 4.39 -10.74
C VAL A 147 2.38 3.91 -11.67
N ALA A 148 3.58 4.47 -11.58
CA ALA A 148 4.74 4.05 -12.36
C ALA A 148 5.12 2.56 -12.16
N LEU A 149 4.85 1.97 -10.99
CA LEU A 149 5.01 0.52 -10.75
C LEU A 149 4.19 -0.33 -11.72
N ALA A 150 3.04 0.16 -12.18
CA ALA A 150 2.22 -0.57 -13.14
C ALA A 150 2.92 -0.74 -14.51
N TYR A 151 3.99 0.03 -14.79
CA TYR A 151 4.70 0.01 -16.08
C TYR A 151 6.19 -0.34 -15.95
N SER A 152 6.72 -0.52 -14.73
CA SER A 152 8.15 -0.68 -14.51
C SER A 152 8.48 -1.82 -13.56
N ASP A 153 9.26 -2.77 -14.06
CA ASP A 153 9.83 -3.89 -13.28
C ASP A 153 10.93 -3.45 -12.30
N THR A 154 11.33 -2.16 -12.31
CA THR A 154 12.62 -1.72 -11.75
C THR A 154 12.50 -0.49 -10.85
N LEU A 155 11.44 -0.37 -10.05
CA LEU A 155 11.44 0.57 -8.92
C LEU A 155 11.82 -0.17 -7.62
N PRO A 156 13.12 -0.51 -7.42
CA PRO A 156 13.54 -1.11 -6.17
C PRO A 156 13.24 -0.14 -5.02
N ASP A 157 12.56 -0.67 -4.02
CA ASP A 157 12.39 -0.10 -2.69
C ASP A 157 11.32 1.00 -2.49
N LEU A 158 10.35 1.14 -3.40
CA LEU A 158 9.20 2.03 -3.16
C LEU A 158 8.40 1.61 -1.91
N TRP A 159 8.18 0.30 -1.75
CA TRP A 159 7.45 -0.26 -0.62
C TRP A 159 8.14 0.01 0.73
N PRO A 160 9.42 -0.38 0.96
CA PRO A 160 10.14 0.00 2.17
C PRO A 160 10.09 1.50 2.49
N GLN A 161 10.30 2.38 1.50
CA GLN A 161 10.32 3.83 1.71
C GLN A 161 8.96 4.38 2.13
N SER A 162 7.87 3.84 1.57
CA SER A 162 6.50 4.28 1.82
C SER A 162 5.89 3.64 3.07
N LEU A 163 6.08 2.32 3.23
CA LEU A 163 5.36 1.50 4.21
C LEU A 163 6.07 1.42 5.57
N PHE A 164 7.41 1.33 5.62
CA PHE A 164 8.12 1.09 6.89
C PHE A 164 7.96 2.25 7.88
N PRO A 165 8.00 3.53 7.48
CA PRO A 165 7.72 4.64 8.39
C PRO A 165 6.32 4.54 9.03
N GLN A 166 5.33 4.07 8.26
CA GLN A 166 3.97 3.88 8.76
C GLN A 166 3.89 2.67 9.68
N LEU A 167 4.56 1.56 9.35
CA LEU A 167 4.67 0.41 10.23
C LEU A 167 5.31 0.79 11.57
N ASP A 168 6.42 1.53 11.56
CA ASP A 168 7.11 1.98 12.78
C ASP A 168 6.22 2.91 13.63
N LYS A 169 5.53 3.86 13.00
CA LYS A 169 4.55 4.74 13.67
C LYS A 169 3.45 3.94 14.35
N ASN A 170 2.95 2.90 13.68
CA ASN A 170 1.86 2.06 14.17
C ASN A 170 2.34 0.86 15.03
N ALA A 171 3.64 0.62 15.13
CA ALA A 171 4.27 -0.40 15.97
C ALA A 171 4.46 0.08 17.43
N GLY A 172 3.90 1.23 17.81
CA GLY A 172 4.03 1.76 19.17
C GLY A 172 3.55 0.82 20.28
N ALA A 173 2.66 -0.14 20.00
CA ALA A 173 2.30 -1.21 20.95
C ALA A 173 3.42 -2.27 21.08
N LEU A 174 4.06 -2.64 19.97
CA LEU A 174 5.16 -3.59 19.89
C LEU A 174 6.40 -3.07 20.62
N TYR A 175 6.78 -1.81 20.38
CA TYR A 175 7.89 -1.19 21.10
C TYR A 175 7.59 -1.00 22.59
N ARG A 176 6.33 -0.73 22.96
CA ARG A 176 5.92 -0.68 24.37
C ARG A 176 6.03 -2.04 25.06
N GLN A 177 5.63 -3.12 24.40
CA GLN A 177 5.82 -4.49 24.91
C GLN A 177 7.30 -4.85 25.07
N LEU A 178 8.17 -4.41 24.17
CA LEU A 178 9.62 -4.59 24.31
C LEU A 178 10.23 -3.75 25.44
N SER A 179 9.71 -2.55 25.71
CA SER A 179 10.22 -1.65 26.76
C SER A 179 9.67 -1.92 28.17
N ALA A 180 8.60 -2.70 28.28
CA ALA A 180 7.97 -3.07 29.56
C ALA A 180 8.57 -4.34 30.19
N LEU A 181 9.55 -4.95 29.50
CA LEU A 181 10.37 -6.09 29.93
C LEU A 181 11.74 -5.58 30.39
#